data_AF-A0ABD0BDR0-F1
#
_entry.id   AF-A0ABD0BDR0-F1
#
_cell.length_a   1.000
_cell.length_b   1.000
_cell.length_c   1.000
_cell.angle_alpha   90.00
_cell.angle_beta   90.00
_cell.angle_gamma   90.00
#
_symmetry.space_group_name_H-M   'P 1'
#
loop_
_entity.id
_entity.type
_entity.pdbx_description
1 polymer ?
#
loop_
_entity_poly.entity_id
_entity_poly.type
_entity_poly.pdbx_seq_one_letter_code
_entity_poly.pdbx_strand_id
1 'polypeptide(L)'
;MVVAKDPVHELRRQLQKLEDQLREHGVLPPLTAQAIASVAHPKVYDPTTHRRLLDTKRVSILEQENIELKAQLRELKARLERFGELSETLAEMGILPR
;
A
#
# COMPACT_ATOMS: atom_id res chain seq x y z
N MET A 1 43.93 2.24 -36.07
CA MET A 1 43.08 2.39 -34.86
C MET A 1 41.63 2.39 -35.30
N VAL A 2 40.95 1.25 -35.23
CA VAL A 2 39.50 1.18 -35.47
C VAL A 2 38.86 1.02 -34.10
N VAL A 3 38.29 2.12 -33.58
CA VAL A 3 37.59 2.12 -32.29
C VAL A 3 36.36 1.22 -32.44
N ALA A 4 36.28 0.17 -31.65
CA ALA A 4 35.14 -0.73 -31.61
C ALA A 4 33.86 0.07 -31.35
N LYS A 5 32.90 -0.05 -32.26
CA LYS A 5 31.62 0.66 -32.19
C LYS A 5 30.74 -0.08 -31.18
N ASP A 6 30.75 0.37 -29.93
CA ASP A 6 30.01 -0.28 -28.84
C ASP A 6 28.50 -0.36 -29.17
N PRO A 7 27.89 -1.56 -29.15
CA PRO A 7 26.51 -1.77 -29.61
C PRO A 7 25.46 -1.04 -28.77
N VAL A 8 25.76 -0.79 -27.49
CA VAL A 8 24.85 -0.10 -26.55
C VAL A 8 24.69 1.38 -26.91
N HIS A 9 25.75 2.02 -27.41
CA HIS A 9 25.71 3.43 -27.80
C HIS A 9 25.00 3.68 -29.13
N GLU A 10 24.97 2.68 -30.02
CA GLU A 10 24.22 2.75 -31.27
C GLU A 10 22.72 2.59 -31.04
N LEU A 11 22.33 1.60 -30.22
CA LEU A 11 20.93 1.37 -29.86
C LEU A 11 20.30 2.61 -29.21
N ARG A 12 21.03 3.26 -28.29
CA ARG A 12 20.56 4.49 -27.63
C ARG A 12 20.33 5.63 -28.62
N ARG A 13 21.16 5.75 -29.66
CA ARG A 13 20.99 6.76 -30.72
C ARG A 13 19.77 6.47 -31.59
N GLN A 14 19.55 5.20 -31.94
CA GLN A 14 18.38 4.78 -32.71
C GLN A 14 17.07 5.02 -31.95
N LEU A 15 17.06 4.72 -30.65
CA LEU A 15 15.92 5.01 -29.78
C LEU A 15 15.63 6.50 -29.66
N GLN A 16 16.66 7.33 -29.46
CA GLN A 16 16.49 8.79 -29.40
C GLN A 16 15.87 9.33 -30.69
N LYS A 17 16.39 8.88 -31.86
CA LYS A 17 15.87 9.30 -33.16
C LYS A 17 14.39 8.92 -33.35
N LEU A 18 14.01 7.72 -32.91
CA LEU A 18 12.63 7.27 -32.97
C LEU A 18 11.72 8.10 -32.05
N GLU A 19 12.16 8.40 -30.84
CA GLU A 19 11.41 9.26 -29.91
C GLU A 19 11.19 10.66 -30.47
N ASP A 20 12.22 11.27 -31.07
CA ASP A 20 12.12 12.61 -31.66
C ASP A 20 11.11 12.62 -32.81
N GLN A 21 11.15 11.61 -33.69
CA GLN A 21 10.18 11.45 -34.79
C GLN A 21 8.74 11.28 -34.27
N LEU A 22 8.54 10.47 -33.23
CA LEU A 22 7.21 10.26 -32.65
C LEU A 22 6.65 11.54 -31.98
N ARG A 23 7.51 12.43 -31.49
CA ARG A 23 7.12 13.76 -30.98
C ARG A 23 6.80 14.73 -32.12
N GLU A 24 7.59 14.73 -33.19
CA GLU A 24 7.34 15.54 -34.39
C GLU A 24 5.98 15.18 -35.02
N HIS A 25 5.64 13.89 -35.06
CA HIS A 25 4.35 13.40 -35.53
C HIS A 25 3.20 13.61 -34.54
N GLY A 26 3.44 14.18 -33.36
CA GLY A 26 2.43 14.46 -32.34
C GLY A 26 1.84 13.22 -31.65
N VAL A 27 2.47 12.05 -31.81
CA VAL A 27 2.06 10.80 -31.15
C VAL A 27 2.49 10.79 -29.68
N LEU A 28 3.66 11.35 -29.39
CA LEU A 28 4.16 11.56 -28.04
C LEU A 28 3.89 13.00 -27.56
N PRO A 29 3.48 13.19 -26.29
CA PRO A 29 3.34 14.53 -25.73
C PRO A 29 4.68 15.28 -25.69
N PRO A 30 4.65 16.64 -25.70
CA PRO A 30 5.85 17.45 -25.61
C PRO A 30 6.62 17.14 -24.31
N LEU A 31 7.94 17.28 -24.36
CA LEU A 31 8.80 17.00 -23.22
C LEU A 31 8.45 17.98 -22.08
N THR A 32 7.89 17.47 -20.99
CA THR A 32 7.53 18.30 -19.84
C THR A 32 8.79 18.80 -19.13
N ALA A 33 8.73 19.98 -18.51
CA ALA A 33 9.85 20.53 -17.74
C ALA A 33 10.37 19.54 -16.67
N GLN A 34 9.47 18.74 -16.10
CA GLN A 34 9.81 17.65 -15.17
C GLN A 34 10.58 16.51 -15.85
N ALA A 35 10.19 16.12 -17.07
CA ALA A 35 10.90 15.11 -17.84
C ALA A 35 12.33 15.56 -18.18
N ILE A 36 12.51 16.81 -18.61
CA ILE A 36 13.82 17.42 -18.88
C ILE A 36 14.69 17.41 -17.63
N ALA A 37 14.14 17.82 -16.47
CA ALA A 37 14.86 17.82 -15.20
C ALA A 37 15.26 16.39 -14.76
N SER A 38 14.43 15.39 -15.07
CA SER A 38 14.70 14.00 -14.72
C SER A 38 15.70 13.27 -15.63
N VAL A 39 16.03 13.81 -16.81
CA VAL A 39 17.08 13.23 -17.68
C VAL A 39 18.48 13.44 -17.07
N ALA A 40 18.66 14.55 -16.35
CA ALA A 40 19.92 14.89 -15.69
C ALA A 40 20.14 14.12 -14.38
N HIS A 41 19.07 13.57 -13.79
CA HIS A 41 19.13 12.88 -12.51
C HIS A 41 18.71 11.42 -12.65
N PRO A 42 19.62 10.46 -12.42
CA PRO A 42 19.22 9.06 -12.40
C PRO A 42 18.08 8.88 -11.40
N LYS A 43 17.02 8.17 -11.82
CA LYS A 43 15.83 7.90 -11.01
C LYS A 43 16.30 7.20 -9.74
N VAL A 44 16.34 7.94 -8.63
CA VAL A 44 16.81 7.42 -7.34
C VAL A 44 15.83 6.33 -6.95
N TYR A 45 16.24 5.08 -7.09
CA TYR A 45 15.46 3.94 -6.66
C TYR A 45 15.33 4.04 -5.15
N ASP A 46 14.12 4.32 -4.66
CA ASP A 46 13.82 4.33 -3.24
C ASP A 46 13.32 2.94 -2.82
N PRO A 47 14.18 2.08 -2.22
CA PRO A 47 13.80 0.75 -1.79
C PRO A 47 12.78 0.77 -0.64
N THR A 48 12.53 1.93 -0.03
CA THR A 48 11.62 2.07 1.11
C THR A 48 10.16 2.20 0.68
N THR A 49 9.88 2.58 -0.57
CA THR A 49 8.52 2.77 -1.08
C THR A 49 7.68 1.49 -1.03
N HIS A 50 8.24 0.37 -1.51
CA HIS A 50 7.58 -0.93 -1.48
C HIS A 50 7.34 -1.42 -0.04
N ARG A 51 8.32 -1.20 0.85
CA ARG A 51 8.19 -1.56 2.26
C ARG A 51 7.10 -0.75 2.96
N ARG A 52 7.06 0.57 2.76
CA ARG A 52 6.00 1.45 3.31
C ARG A 52 4.61 1.01 2.83
N LEU A 53 4.47 0.63 1.56
CA LEU A 53 3.20 0.16 1.01
C LEU A 53 2.73 -1.16 1.63
N LEU A 54 3.66 -2.07 1.93
CA LEU A 54 3.33 -3.32 2.63
C LEU A 54 2.95 -3.05 4.09
N ASP A 55 3.70 -2.16 4.76
CA ASP A 55 3.47 -1.82 6.15
C ASP A 55 2.13 -1.10 6.34
N THR A 56 1.75 -0.18 5.44
CA THR A 56 0.43 0.48 5.48
C THR A 56 -0.72 -0.50 5.29
N LYS A 57 -0.58 -1.47 4.38
CA LYS A 57 -1.58 -2.54 4.20
C LYS A 57 -1.72 -3.40 5.45
N ARG A 58 -0.59 -3.80 6.06
CA ARG A 58 -0.58 -4.60 7.29
C ARG A 58 -1.25 -3.86 8.44
N VAL A 59 -0.91 -2.59 8.64
CA VAL A 59 -1.52 -1.75 9.68
C VAL A 59 -3.04 -1.63 9.46
N SER A 60 -3.48 -1.37 8.23
CA SER A 60 -4.92 -1.28 7.92
C SER A 60 -5.69 -2.57 8.22
N ILE A 61 -5.10 -3.73 7.92
CA ILE A 61 -5.74 -5.03 8.23
C ILE A 61 -5.83 -5.22 9.75
N LEU A 62 -4.73 -4.98 10.46
CA LEU A 62 -4.70 -5.10 11.92
C LEU A 62 -5.67 -4.15 12.62
N GLU A 63 -5.83 -2.92 12.12
CA GLU A 63 -6.79 -1.96 12.65
C GLU A 63 -8.25 -2.45 12.49
N GLN A 64 -8.57 -3.01 11.32
CA GLN A 64 -9.90 -3.60 11.07
C GLN A 64 -10.18 -4.78 12.01
N GLU A 65 -9.24 -5.73 12.11
CA GLU A 65 -9.34 -6.87 13.02
C GLU A 65 -9.48 -6.42 14.48
N ASN A 66 -8.72 -5.39 14.90
CA ASN A 66 -8.78 -4.89 16.26
C ASN A 66 -10.14 -4.26 16.59
N ILE A 67 -10.74 -3.53 15.64
CA ILE A 67 -12.07 -2.94 15.79
C ILE A 67 -13.13 -4.05 15.90
N GLU A 68 -13.07 -5.05 15.02
CA GLU A 68 -13.99 -6.19 15.04
C GLU A 68 -13.90 -6.98 16.35
N LEU A 69 -12.69 -7.34 16.76
CA LEU A 69 -12.45 -8.06 18.02
C LEU A 69 -12.95 -7.26 19.23
N LYS A 70 -12.71 -5.94 19.26
CA LYS A 70 -13.24 -5.07 20.32
C LYS A 70 -14.76 -5.02 20.33
N ALA A 71 -15.41 -5.04 19.17
CA ALA A 71 -16.86 -5.07 19.08
C ALA A 71 -17.43 -6.39 19.62
N GLN A 72 -16.87 -7.52 19.18
CA GLN A 72 -17.26 -8.85 19.68
C GLN A 72 -17.06 -8.95 21.20
N LEU A 73 -15.93 -8.47 21.71
CA LEU A 73 -15.63 -8.49 23.15
C LEU A 73 -16.65 -7.67 23.95
N ARG A 74 -17.05 -6.49 23.45
CA ARG A 74 -18.09 -5.68 24.08
C ARG A 74 -19.45 -6.38 24.07
N GLU A 75 -19.82 -7.01 22.97
CA GLU A 75 -21.07 -7.74 22.87
C GLU A 75 -21.10 -8.95 23.82
N LEU A 76 -20.03 -9.74 23.85
CA LEU A 76 -19.92 -10.88 24.76
C LEU A 76 -19.99 -10.43 26.23
N LYS A 77 -19.31 -9.34 26.58
CA LYS A 77 -19.39 -8.76 27.93
C LYS A 77 -20.81 -8.34 28.28
N ALA A 78 -21.49 -7.61 27.38
CA ALA A 78 -22.87 -7.18 27.62
C ALA A 78 -23.84 -8.38 27.79
N ARG A 79 -23.63 -9.46 27.02
CA ARG A 79 -24.40 -10.70 27.20
C ARG A 79 -24.13 -11.32 28.57
N LEU A 80 -22.87 -11.36 29.00
CA LEU A 80 -22.47 -11.95 30.29
C LEU A 80 -23.02 -11.16 31.48
N GLU A 81 -22.97 -9.83 31.44
CA GLU A 81 -23.58 -8.96 32.47
C GLU A 81 -25.08 -9.25 32.63
N ARG A 82 -25.81 -9.33 31.52
CA ARG A 82 -27.24 -9.68 31.53
C ARG A 82 -27.52 -11.05 32.15
N PHE A 83 -26.63 -12.03 31.95
CA PHE A 83 -26.76 -13.33 32.62
C PHE A 83 -26.38 -13.26 34.11
N GLY A 84 -25.49 -12.35 34.50
CA GLY A 84 -25.17 -12.06 35.89
C GLY A 84 -26.40 -11.60 36.68
N GLU A 85 -27.13 -10.60 36.16
CA GLU A 85 -28.38 -10.11 36.77
C GLU A 85 -29.44 -11.22 36.91
N LEU A 86 -29.57 -12.09 35.90
CA LEU A 86 -30.47 -13.25 35.96
C LEU A 86 -30.00 -14.29 36.98
N SER A 87 -28.69 -14.52 37.09
CA SER A 87 -28.14 -15.44 38.07
C SER A 87 -28.30 -14.92 39.50
N GLU A 88 -28.16 -13.62 39.72
CA GLU A 88 -28.40 -12.97 41.01
C GLU A 88 -29.87 -13.08 41.43
N THR A 89 -30.81 -12.78 40.54
CA THR A 89 -32.25 -12.92 40.85
C THR A 89 -32.65 -14.37 41.12
N LEU A 90 -32.09 -15.35 40.39
CA LEU A 90 -32.33 -16.78 40.64
C LEU A 90 -31.70 -17.27 41.95
N ALA A 91 -30.54 -16.73 42.34
CA ALA A 91 -29.92 -17.01 43.64
C ALA A 91 -30.69 -16.36 44.80
N GLU A 92 -31.23 -15.15 44.62
CA GLU A 92 -32.11 -14.48 45.60
C GLU A 92 -33.44 -15.22 45.79
N MET A 93 -33.99 -15.79 44.71
CA MET A 93 -35.18 -16.63 44.74
C MET A 93 -34.92 -18.05 45.29
N GLY A 94 -33.67 -18.38 45.64
CA GLY A 94 -33.28 -19.67 46.23
C GLY A 94 -33.28 -20.86 45.27
N ILE A 95 -33.32 -20.62 43.95
CA ILE A 95 -33.38 -21.66 42.91
C ILE A 95 -31.99 -22.21 42.58
N LEU A 96 -30.93 -21.42 42.80
CA LEU A 96 -29.52 -21.81 42.64
C LEU A 96 -28.77 -21.67 43.97
N PRO A 97 -27.96 -22.66 44.40
CA PRO A 97 -27.04 -22.48 45.52
C PRO A 97 -25.93 -21.49 45.14
N ARG A 98 -25.58 -20.61 46.07
CA ARG A 98 -24.51 -19.60 45.91
C ARG A 98 -23.13 -20.22 45.77
#